data_AF-A0A135RS51-F1
#
_entry.id   AF-A0A135RS51-F1
#
_cell.length_a   1.000
_cell.length_b   1.000
_cell.length_c   1.000
_cell.angle_alpha   90.00
_cell.angle_beta   90.00
_cell.angle_gamma   90.00
#
_symmetry.space_group_name_H-M   'P 1'
#
loop_
_entity.id
_entity.type
_entity.pdbx_description
1 polymer ?
#
loop_
_entity_poly.entity_id
_entity_poly.type
_entity_poly.pdbx_seq_one_letter_code
_entity_poly.pdbx_strand_id
1 'polypeptide(L)'
;MQIFVKTLTGKTITLEVESSDTIDNSTLHLVLRLRGGMAKKRKKKVYTTPKKIKHKRKKTKLAVLKYYKVDSDGKIERLRRECPSDTCGAGVFMAAMNDRQYCGRCHLTYVFDKKE
;
A
#
# COMPACT_ATOMS: atom_id res chain seq x y z
N MET A 1 -26.87 -49.82 -2.88
CA MET A 1 -27.03 -48.41 -3.28
C MET A 1 -28.40 -48.27 -3.96
N GLN A 2 -29.21 -47.29 -3.57
CA GLN A 2 -30.55 -47.14 -4.13
C GLN A 2 -30.52 -46.24 -5.38
N ILE A 3 -30.99 -46.75 -6.51
CA ILE A 3 -31.05 -46.05 -7.79
C ILE A 3 -32.53 -45.86 -8.16
N PHE A 4 -32.88 -44.66 -8.59
CA PHE A 4 -34.24 -44.31 -9.03
C PHE A 4 -34.27 -44.26 -10.55
N VAL A 5 -35.00 -45.17 -11.18
CA VAL A 5 -35.14 -45.26 -12.65
C VAL A 5 -36.55 -44.86 -13.04
N LYS A 6 -36.68 -43.90 -13.96
CA LYS A 6 -37.97 -43.55 -14.56
C LYS A 6 -38.25 -44.46 -15.75
N THR A 7 -39.36 -45.17 -15.71
CA THR A 7 -39.80 -46.01 -16.82
C THR A 7 -40.46 -45.17 -17.91
N LEU A 8 -40.60 -45.72 -19.12
CA LEU A 8 -41.30 -45.09 -20.25
C LEU A 8 -42.78 -44.79 -19.94
N THR A 9 -43.36 -45.48 -18.96
CA THR A 9 -44.71 -45.21 -18.43
C THR A 9 -44.76 -44.10 -17.39
N GLY A 10 -43.63 -43.42 -17.15
CA GLY A 10 -43.51 -42.30 -16.21
C GLY A 10 -43.47 -42.70 -14.72
N LYS A 11 -43.57 -43.99 -14.41
CA LYS A 11 -43.45 -44.49 -13.04
C LYS A 11 -41.98 -44.54 -12.64
N THR A 12 -41.66 -44.07 -11.43
CA THR A 12 -40.29 -44.12 -10.90
C THR A 12 -40.17 -45.37 -10.04
N ILE A 13 -39.27 -46.27 -10.39
CA ILE A 13 -39.01 -47.51 -9.65
C ILE A 13 -37.69 -47.34 -8.88
N THR A 14 -37.69 -47.78 -7.62
CA THR A 14 -36.50 -47.83 -6.77
C THR A 14 -35.85 -49.20 -6.90
N LEU A 15 -34.61 -49.23 -7.36
CA LEU A 15 -33.80 -50.44 -7.43
C LEU A 15 -32.71 -50.37 -6.35
N GLU A 16 -32.62 -51.41 -5.52
CA GLU A 16 -31.50 -51.61 -4.61
C GLU A 16 -30.42 -52.41 -5.35
N VAL A 17 -29.29 -51.76 -5.63
CA VAL A 17 -28.20 -52.33 -6.45
C VAL A 17 -26.93 -52.42 -5.62
N GLU A 18 -26.28 -53.57 -5.59
CA GLU A 18 -24.96 -53.75 -4.97
C GLU A 18 -23.85 -53.42 -5.96
N SER A 19 -22.67 -53.05 -5.45
CA SER A 19 -21.54 -52.58 -6.28
C SER A 19 -20.98 -53.63 -7.25
N SER A 20 -21.40 -54.90 -7.12
CA SER A 20 -20.98 -56.04 -7.94
C SER A 20 -22.00 -56.45 -9.01
N ASP A 21 -23.17 -55.81 -9.08
CA ASP A 21 -24.22 -56.21 -10.01
C ASP A 21 -23.88 -55.77 -11.45
N THR A 22 -23.65 -56.75 -12.34
CA THR A 22 -23.46 -56.51 -13.78
C THR A 22 -24.81 -56.64 -14.49
N ILE A 23 -25.39 -55.51 -14.89
CA ILE A 23 -26.63 -55.50 -15.67
C ILE A 23 -26.25 -55.53 -17.16
N ASP A 24 -26.43 -56.68 -17.79
CA ASP A 24 -26.15 -56.89 -19.21
C ASP A 24 -26.92 -55.88 -20.07
N ASN A 25 -26.17 -55.00 -20.74
CA ASN A 25 -26.60 -54.09 -21.80
C ASN A 25 -27.47 -52.87 -21.43
N SER A 26 -27.37 -52.32 -20.20
CA SER A 26 -27.98 -51.00 -19.91
C SER A 26 -26.99 -49.98 -19.35
N THR A 27 -26.94 -48.79 -19.97
CA THR A 27 -26.07 -47.69 -19.55
C THR A 27 -26.67 -46.94 -18.36
N LEU A 28 -26.12 -47.17 -17.16
CA LEU A 28 -26.50 -46.43 -15.95
C LEU A 28 -25.73 -45.09 -15.89
N HIS A 29 -26.41 -43.98 -16.14
CA HIS A 29 -25.88 -42.63 -15.91
C HIS A 29 -25.95 -42.27 -14.41
N LEU A 30 -24.95 -42.71 -13.65
CA LEU A 30 -24.80 -42.36 -12.24
C LEU A 30 -24.23 -40.93 -12.09
N VAL A 31 -25.09 -39.95 -11.80
CA VAL A 31 -24.67 -38.58 -11.45
C VAL A 31 -24.25 -38.53 -9.98
N LEU A 32 -23.05 -39.02 -9.70
CA LEU A 32 -22.45 -38.90 -8.36
C LEU A 32 -21.96 -37.46 -8.14
N ARG A 33 -22.56 -36.76 -7.18
CA ARG A 33 -22.10 -35.42 -6.77
C ARG A 33 -20.73 -35.55 -6.10
N LEU A 34 -19.65 -35.19 -6.81
CA LEU A 34 -18.33 -35.03 -6.21
C LEU A 34 -18.42 -33.97 -5.10
N ARG A 35 -18.33 -34.38 -3.83
CA ARG A 35 -18.13 -33.47 -2.67
C ARG A 35 -16.70 -32.93 -2.68
N GLY A 36 -16.32 -32.26 -3.76
CA GLY A 36 -15.05 -31.55 -3.87
C GLY A 36 -14.97 -30.46 -2.82
N GLY A 37 -13.95 -30.56 -1.95
CA GLY A 37 -13.77 -29.73 -0.77
C GLY A 37 -13.84 -28.23 -1.07
N MET A 38 -14.71 -27.53 -0.36
CA MET A 38 -14.77 -26.08 -0.38
C MET A 38 -13.50 -25.54 0.28
N ALA A 39 -12.46 -25.29 -0.53
CA ALA A 39 -11.24 -24.64 -0.07
C ALA A 39 -11.60 -23.34 0.67
N LYS A 40 -11.06 -23.18 1.89
CA LYS A 40 -11.36 -22.04 2.77
C LYS A 40 -11.08 -20.74 2.02
N LYS A 41 -12.15 -20.01 1.66
CA LYS A 41 -12.04 -18.73 0.96
C LYS A 41 -11.25 -17.75 1.82
N ARG A 42 -10.25 -17.11 1.21
CA ARG A 42 -9.47 -16.06 1.87
C ARG A 42 -10.42 -14.95 2.33
N LYS A 43 -10.43 -14.66 3.63
CA LYS A 43 -11.22 -13.57 4.20
C LYS A 43 -10.79 -12.23 3.59
N LYS A 44 -11.78 -11.38 3.28
CA LYS A 44 -11.55 -10.02 2.79
C LYS A 44 -10.81 -9.22 3.87
N LYS A 45 -9.77 -8.48 3.47
CA LYS A 45 -9.09 -7.57 4.40
C LYS A 45 -10.06 -6.45 4.79
N VAL A 46 -10.30 -6.29 6.09
CA VAL A 46 -11.06 -5.18 6.65
C VAL A 46 -10.06 -4.18 7.23
N TYR A 47 -10.05 -2.97 6.69
CA TYR A 47 -9.18 -1.89 7.20
C TYR A 47 -9.94 -1.13 8.28
N THR A 48 -9.41 -1.12 9.51
CA THR A 48 -10.01 -0.43 10.65
C THR A 48 -9.70 1.06 10.65
N THR A 49 -8.54 1.45 10.10
CA THR A 49 -8.10 2.85 10.03
C THR A 49 -8.00 3.34 8.59
N PRO A 50 -8.33 4.62 8.32
CA PRO A 50 -8.16 5.20 7.01
C PRO A 50 -6.69 5.19 6.58
N LYS A 51 -6.45 5.06 5.28
CA LYS A 51 -5.11 5.02 4.71
C LYS A 51 -4.40 6.36 4.90
N LYS A 52 -3.26 6.35 5.59
CA LYS A 52 -2.43 7.55 5.79
C LYS A 52 -1.91 8.10 4.45
N ILE A 53 -2.21 9.35 4.17
CA ILE A 53 -1.68 10.08 3.02
C ILE A 53 -0.17 10.29 3.20
N LYS A 54 0.61 9.97 2.17
CA LYS A 54 2.07 10.12 2.17
C LYS A 54 2.46 11.57 1.91
N HIS A 55 3.53 12.04 2.55
CA HIS A 55 4.06 13.38 2.31
C HIS A 55 4.53 13.52 0.86
N LYS A 56 4.02 14.52 0.17
CA LYS A 56 4.44 14.89 -1.20
C LYS A 56 5.28 16.16 -1.13
N ARG A 57 6.48 16.15 -1.73
CA ARG A 57 7.34 17.35 -1.80
C ARG A 57 6.69 18.40 -2.73
N LYS A 58 6.48 19.60 -2.21
CA LYS A 58 6.03 20.76 -3.00
C LYS A 58 7.26 21.55 -3.46
N LYS A 59 7.39 21.78 -4.77
CA LYS A 59 8.49 22.58 -5.33
C LYS A 59 8.10 24.06 -5.29
N THR A 60 8.74 24.84 -4.44
CA THR A 60 8.64 26.30 -4.46
C THR A 60 9.57 26.86 -5.52
N LYS A 61 9.02 27.57 -6.51
CA LYS A 61 9.81 28.24 -7.54
C LYS A 61 10.71 29.30 -6.90
N LEU A 62 11.93 29.45 -7.42
CA LEU A 62 12.91 30.47 -7.01
C LEU A 62 13.22 30.50 -5.49
N ALA A 63 13.20 29.34 -4.84
CA ALA A 63 13.41 29.24 -3.39
C ALA A 63 14.74 29.84 -2.90
N VAL A 64 15.80 29.71 -3.70
CA VAL A 64 17.16 30.16 -3.35
C VAL A 64 17.30 31.67 -3.39
N LEU A 65 16.65 32.35 -4.34
CA LEU A 65 16.73 33.81 -4.47
C LEU A 65 16.13 34.54 -3.25
N LYS A 66 15.20 33.89 -2.54
CA LYS A 66 14.61 34.43 -1.30
C LYS A 66 15.62 34.61 -0.16
N TYR A 67 16.82 34.07 -0.27
CA TYR A 67 17.85 34.18 0.77
C TYR A 67 18.74 35.40 0.59
N TYR A 68 18.56 36.14 -0.51
CA TYR A 68 19.33 37.33 -0.82
C TYR A 68 18.40 38.54 -0.80
N LYS A 69 18.88 39.62 -0.21
CA LYS A 69 18.28 40.94 -0.30
C LYS A 69 19.20 41.80 -1.15
N VAL A 70 18.64 42.42 -2.18
CA VAL A 70 19.37 43.33 -3.08
C VAL A 70 18.96 44.73 -2.71
N ASP A 71 19.92 45.56 -2.30
CA ASP A 71 19.67 46.97 -2.01
C ASP A 71 19.71 47.82 -3.29
N SER A 72 19.26 49.07 -3.19
CA SER A 72 19.20 50.02 -4.31
C SER A 72 20.58 50.27 -4.96
N ASP A 73 21.66 50.15 -4.19
CA ASP A 73 23.03 50.34 -4.65
C ASP A 73 23.61 49.08 -5.33
N GLY A 74 22.81 48.02 -5.49
CA GLY A 74 23.24 46.75 -6.05
C GLY A 74 24.07 45.88 -5.10
N LYS A 75 24.17 46.26 -3.82
CA LYS A 75 24.77 45.43 -2.76
C LYS A 75 23.87 44.25 -2.44
N ILE A 76 24.47 43.09 -2.21
CA ILE A 76 23.76 41.84 -1.94
C ILE A 76 24.00 41.43 -0.48
N GLU A 77 22.94 41.47 0.33
CA GLU A 77 22.94 40.97 1.70
C GLU A 77 22.41 39.53 1.75
N ARG A 78 23.07 38.65 2.52
CA ARG A 78 22.63 37.27 2.74
C ARG A 78 21.77 37.21 4.00
N LEU A 79 20.53 36.74 3.86
CA LEU A 79 19.56 36.66 4.97
C LEU A 79 19.71 35.41 5.84
N ARG A 80 20.53 34.44 5.43
CA ARG A 80 20.72 33.17 6.14
C ARG A 80 22.20 32.90 6.38
N ARG A 81 22.46 32.22 7.49
CA ARG A 81 23.79 31.72 7.86
C ARG A 81 24.22 30.61 6.89
N GLU A 82 25.49 30.63 6.49
CA GLU A 82 26.13 29.55 5.74
C GLU A 82 26.57 28.43 6.69
N CYS A 83 26.50 27.18 6.22
CA CYS A 83 26.93 26.05 7.04
C CYS A 83 28.45 26.08 7.24
N PRO A 84 28.95 25.99 8.49
CA PRO A 84 30.39 26.05 8.78
C PRO A 84 31.11 24.71 8.60
N SER A 85 30.40 23.64 8.25
CA SER A 85 31.00 22.32 8.07
C SER A 85 31.85 22.29 6.80
N ASP A 86 33.07 21.76 6.85
CA ASP A 86 33.98 21.69 5.68
C ASP A 86 33.38 20.90 4.51
N THR A 87 32.47 19.97 4.81
CA THR A 87 31.71 19.21 3.80
C THR A 87 30.66 20.06 3.05
N CYS A 88 30.28 21.21 3.61
CA CYS A 88 29.26 22.12 3.10
C CYS A 88 29.89 23.46 2.79
N GLY A 89 30.43 23.60 1.58
CA GLY A 89 31.07 24.85 1.13
C GLY A 89 30.12 26.04 0.96
N ALA A 90 30.71 27.16 0.53
CA ALA A 90 30.02 28.43 0.29
C ALA A 90 28.78 28.25 -0.61
N GLY A 91 27.63 28.75 -0.13
CA GLY A 91 26.34 28.64 -0.82
C GLY A 91 25.36 27.61 -0.22
N VAL A 92 25.78 26.79 0.74
CA VAL A 92 24.85 25.96 1.53
C VAL A 92 24.34 26.75 2.74
N PHE A 93 23.13 27.28 2.62
CA PHE A 93 22.48 28.02 3.70
C PHE A 93 21.78 27.09 4.70
N MET A 94 21.94 27.38 5.99
CA MET A 94 21.19 26.72 7.06
C MET A 94 19.73 27.21 7.04
N ALA A 95 18.80 26.29 7.29
CA ALA A 95 17.39 26.62 7.49
C ALA A 95 17.22 27.30 8.85
N ALA A 96 16.60 28.47 8.88
CA ALA A 96 16.22 29.15 10.10
C ALA A 96 14.83 28.67 10.54
N MET A 97 14.77 27.97 11.67
CA MET A 97 13.55 27.63 12.40
C MET A 97 13.48 28.48 13.68
N ASN A 98 12.37 28.39 14.43
CA ASN A 98 12.13 29.26 15.58
C ASN A 98 13.14 29.06 16.73
N ASP A 99 13.60 27.83 16.91
CA ASP A 99 14.45 27.36 18.03
C ASP A 99 15.82 26.89 17.56
N ARG A 100 15.99 26.65 16.25
CA ARG A 100 17.19 26.03 15.71
C ARG A 100 17.54 26.50 14.32
N GLN A 101 18.83 26.40 13.99
CA GLN A 101 19.34 26.46 12.64
C GLN A 101 19.80 25.07 12.19
N TYR A 102 19.31 24.60 11.05
CA TYR A 102 19.56 23.24 10.58
C TYR A 102 20.12 23.23 9.16
N CYS A 103 21.22 22.52 8.94
CA CYS A 103 21.75 22.28 7.61
C CYS A 103 21.06 21.08 6.95
N GLY A 104 20.42 21.29 5.80
CA GLY A 104 19.78 20.23 5.03
C GLY A 104 20.74 19.25 4.35
N ARG A 105 22.05 19.54 4.31
CA ARG A 105 23.07 18.73 3.62
C ARG A 105 23.90 17.86 4.58
N CYS A 106 24.51 18.46 5.60
CA CYS A 106 25.29 17.73 6.61
C CYS A 106 24.52 17.41 7.89
N HIS A 107 23.25 17.81 7.99
CA HIS A 107 22.39 17.58 9.16
C HIS A 107 22.86 18.24 10.46
N LEU A 108 23.83 19.16 10.40
CA LEU A 108 24.29 19.93 11.54
C LEU A 108 23.18 20.86 12.06
N THR A 109 22.98 20.86 13.38
CA THR A 109 21.93 21.62 14.05
C THR A 109 22.54 22.51 15.13
N TYR A 110 22.25 23.81 15.07
CA TYR A 110 22.47 24.74 16.18
C TYR A 110 21.14 25.01 16.86
N VAL A 111 21.09 24.89 18.19
CA VAL A 111 19.92 25.25 18.99
C VAL A 111 20.26 26.55 19.69
N PHE A 112 19.33 27.51 19.69
CA PHE A 112 19.49 28.75 20.44
C PHE A 112 18.64 28.68 21.68
N ASP A 113 19.25 28.93 22.84
CA ASP A 113 18.48 29.18 24.04
C ASP A 113 17.78 30.53 23.87
N LYS A 114 16.45 30.53 24.02
CA LYS A 114 15.71 31.78 24.12
C LYS A 114 16.21 32.46 25.40
N LYS A 115 17.00 33.52 25.26
CA LYS A 115 17.18 34.45 26.36
C LYS A 115 15.79 34.99 26.68
N GLU A 116 15.32 34.74 27.90
CA GLU A 116 14.07 35.29 28.45
C GLU A 116 14.01 36.82 28.27
#